data_AF-A0A959Q6N1-F1
#
_entry.id   AF-A0A959Q6N1-F1
#
_cell.length_a   1.000
_cell.length_b   1.000
_cell.length_c   1.000
_cell.angle_alpha   90.00
_cell.angle_beta   90.00
_cell.angle_gamma   90.00
#
_symmetry.space_group_name_H-M   'P 1'
#
loop_
_entity.id
_entity.type
_entity.pdbx_description
1 polymer ?
#
loop_
_entity_poly.entity_id
_entity_poly.type
_entity_poly.pdbx_seq_one_letter_code
_entity_poly.pdbx_strand_id
1 'polypeptide(L)'
;MAAIITLVVIVVALILFATEALPIDLVALLAMIVLMLSGVVSPQEGINGFSNKATITVAFMFVLSAALLKTGALQSLAFHLAGVFRRNYRL
;
A
#
# COMPACT_ATOMS: atom_id res chain seq x y z
N MET A 1 28.43 7.10 -9.40
CA MET A 1 27.71 8.24 -8.78
C MET A 1 26.25 7.90 -8.53
N ALA A 2 25.52 7.33 -9.51
CA ALA A 2 24.12 6.91 -9.34
C ALA A 2 23.85 6.11 -8.05
N ALA A 3 24.64 5.06 -7.77
CA ALA A 3 24.46 4.25 -6.57
C ALA A 3 24.53 5.04 -5.25
N ILE A 4 25.43 6.04 -5.15
CA ILE A 4 25.56 6.87 -3.95
C ILE A 4 24.33 7.75 -3.78
N ILE A 5 23.85 8.35 -4.87
CA ILE A 5 22.62 9.17 -4.87
C ILE A 5 21.44 8.32 -4.40
N THR A 6 21.26 7.12 -4.97
CA THR A 6 20.19 6.20 -4.57
C THR A 6 20.27 5.86 -3.08
N LEU A 7 21.47 5.55 -2.57
CA LEU A 7 21.67 5.16 -1.18
C LEU A 7 21.35 6.32 -0.23
N VAL A 8 21.77 7.54 -0.56
CA VAL A 8 21.43 8.76 0.21
C VAL A 8 19.92 8.98 0.21
N VAL A 9 19.26 8.90 -0.94
CA VAL A 9 17.80 9.07 -1.03
C VAL A 9 17.07 8.02 -0.19
N ILE A 10 17.51 6.76 -0.22
CA ILE A 10 16.93 5.68 0.60
C ILE A 10 17.09 5.98 2.08
N VAL A 11 18.30 6.34 2.54
CA VAL A 11 18.55 6.65 3.96
C VAL A 11 17.70 7.83 4.43
N VAL A 12 17.62 8.90 3.62
CA VAL A 12 16.78 10.07 3.93
C VAL A 12 15.30 9.68 3.98
N ALA A 13 14.80 8.90 3.01
CA ALA A 13 13.42 8.43 2.99
C ALA A 13 13.09 7.56 4.21
N LEU A 14 14.01 6.66 4.61
CA LEU A 14 13.83 5.83 5.80
C LEU A 14 13.77 6.67 7.09
N ILE A 15 14.61 7.69 7.22
CA ILE A 15 14.56 8.62 8.37
C ILE A 15 13.23 9.39 8.37
N LEU A 16 12.79 9.88 7.22
CA LEU A 16 11.51 10.61 7.09
C LEU A 16 10.31 9.70 7.39
N PHE A 17 10.35 8.44 6.96
CA PHE A 17 9.32 7.46 7.31
C PHE A 17 9.32 7.15 8.81
N ALA A 18 10.49 6.93 9.42
CA ALA A 18 10.58 6.59 10.84
C ALA A 18 10.21 7.76 11.77
N THR A 19 10.49 9.00 11.34
CA THR A 19 10.14 10.20 12.10
C THR A 19 8.71 10.67 11.86
N GLU A 20 8.03 10.12 10.86
CA GLU A 20 6.68 10.52 10.42
C GLU A 20 6.53 12.04 10.24
N ALA A 21 7.64 12.74 9.96
CA ALA A 21 7.67 14.20 9.89
C ALA A 21 6.82 14.74 8.72
N LEU A 22 6.61 13.91 7.71
CA LEU A 22 5.76 14.16 6.56
C LEU A 22 4.87 12.93 6.31
N PRO A 23 3.67 13.11 5.72
CA PRO A 23 2.85 12.00 5.25
C PRO A 23 3.65 11.05 4.36
N ILE A 24 3.49 9.75 4.61
CA ILE A 24 4.25 8.70 3.93
C ILE A 24 4.13 8.79 2.40
N ASP A 25 2.96 9.16 1.91
CA ASP A 25 2.68 9.34 0.48
C ASP A 25 3.51 10.48 -0.12
N LEU A 26 3.68 11.58 0.62
CA LEU A 26 4.48 12.72 0.16
C LEU A 26 5.97 12.38 0.13
N VAL A 27 6.47 11.68 1.15
CA VAL A 27 7.88 11.26 1.18
C VAL A 27 8.19 10.31 0.01
N ALA A 28 7.29 9.35 -0.28
CA ALA A 28 7.44 8.43 -1.40
C ALA A 28 7.47 9.16 -2.76
N LEU A 29 6.56 10.13 -2.97
CA LEU A 29 6.54 10.96 -4.18
C LEU A 29 7.79 11.83 -4.31
N LEU A 30 8.25 12.45 -3.22
CA LEU A 30 9.48 13.24 -3.22
C LEU A 30 10.71 12.41 -3.54
N ALA A 31 10.85 11.23 -2.94
CA ALA A 31 11.95 10.32 -3.23
C ALA A 31 11.98 9.92 -4.72
N MET A 32 10.82 9.63 -5.30
CA MET A 32 10.68 9.33 -6.72
C MET A 32 11.09 10.52 -7.60
N ILE A 33 10.60 11.73 -7.30
CA ILE A 33 10.94 12.95 -8.04
C ILE A 33 12.44 13.23 -7.98
N VAL A 34 13.06 13.11 -6.81
CA VAL A 34 14.51 13.34 -6.63
C VAL A 34 15.33 12.33 -7.47
N LEU A 35 14.94 11.05 -7.47
CA LEU A 35 15.61 10.03 -8.29
C LEU A 35 15.45 10.29 -9.80
N MET A 36 14.29 10.79 -10.24
CA MET A 36 14.06 11.17 -11.64
C MET A 36 14.86 12.41 -12.05
N LEU A 37 14.88 13.46 -11.22
CA LEU A 37 15.63 14.69 -11.49
C LEU A 37 17.14 14.47 -11.47
N SER A 38 17.62 13.55 -10.64
CA SER A 38 19.04 13.16 -10.61
C SER A 38 19.49 12.31 -11.81
N GLY A 39 18.56 11.90 -12.69
CA GLY A 39 18.84 11.08 -13.86
C GLY A 39 19.19 9.63 -13.53
N VAL A 40 18.98 9.19 -12.28
CA VAL A 40 19.22 7.80 -11.85
C VAL A 40 18.13 6.86 -12.38
N VAL A 41 16.91 7.38 -12.51
CA VAL A 41 15.73 6.66 -12.98
C VAL A 41 15.05 7.49 -14.07
N SER A 42 14.66 6.89 -15.19
CA SER A 42 13.88 7.58 -16.21
C SER A 42 12.45 7.87 -15.74
N PRO A 43 11.75 8.88 -16.29
CA PRO A 43 10.36 9.14 -15.92
C PRO A 43 9.42 7.95 -16.14
N GLN A 44 9.66 7.17 -17.19
CA GLN A 44 8.92 5.95 -17.46
C GLN A 44 9.13 4.91 -16.35
N GLU A 45 10.37 4.70 -15.93
CA GLU A 45 10.69 3.77 -14.83
C GLU A 45 10.14 4.23 -13.48
N GLY A 46 10.16 5.53 -13.20
CA GLY A 46 9.57 6.09 -11.97
C GLY A 46 8.08 5.81 -11.85
N ILE A 47 7.34 5.96 -12.96
CA ILE A 47 5.89 5.73 -13.01
C ILE A 47 5.56 4.22 -13.00
N ASN A 48 6.45 3.36 -13.52
CA ASN A 48 6.23 1.91 -13.54
C ASN A 48 5.99 1.29 -12.15
N GLY A 49 6.44 1.95 -11.07
CA GLY A 49 6.14 1.53 -9.69
C GLY A 49 4.64 1.51 -9.35
N PHE A 50 3.84 2.39 -9.96
CA PHE A 50 2.38 2.43 -9.75
C PHE A 50 1.65 1.31 -10.50
N SER A 51 2.22 0.84 -11.63
CA SER A 51 1.70 -0.28 -12.41
C SER A 51 2.13 -1.66 -11.85
N ASN A 52 2.75 -1.69 -10.67
CA ASN A 52 3.16 -2.92 -10.03
C ASN A 52 1.93 -3.77 -9.65
N LYS A 53 1.97 -5.08 -9.98
CA LYS A 53 0.89 -6.03 -9.69
C LYS A 53 0.48 -6.01 -8.21
N ALA A 54 1.42 -5.87 -7.28
CA ALA A 54 1.15 -5.79 -5.85
C ALA A 54 0.34 -4.52 -5.52
N THR A 55 0.77 -3.35 -5.99
CA THR A 55 0.06 -2.06 -5.80
C THR A 55 -1.37 -2.14 -6.33
N ILE A 56 -1.54 -2.65 -7.55
CA ILE A 56 -2.86 -2.82 -8.18
C ILE A 56 -3.73 -3.78 -7.37
N THR A 57 -3.17 -4.88 -6.86
CA THR A 57 -3.90 -5.85 -6.03
C THR A 57 -4.43 -5.19 -4.76
N VAL A 58 -3.59 -4.43 -4.06
CA VAL A 58 -4.00 -3.71 -2.84
C VAL A 58 -5.11 -2.70 -3.15
N ALA A 59 -5.01 -1.96 -4.27
CA ALA A 59 -6.07 -1.06 -4.71
C ALA A 59 -7.41 -1.80 -4.92
N PHE A 60 -7.39 -2.96 -5.57
CA PHE A 60 -8.59 -3.80 -5.71
C PHE A 60 -9.11 -4.34 -4.38
N MET A 61 -8.24 -4.69 -3.43
CA MET A 61 -8.67 -5.13 -2.11
C MET A 61 -9.40 -4.03 -1.34
N PHE A 62 -9.01 -2.75 -1.49
CA PHE A 62 -9.76 -1.64 -0.92
C PHE A 62 -11.16 -1.51 -1.54
N VAL A 63 -11.27 -1.61 -2.87
CA VAL A 63 -12.56 -1.60 -3.58
C VAL A 63 -13.43 -2.78 -3.14
N LEU A 64 -12.86 -3.99 -3.06
CA LEU A 64 -13.56 -5.19 -2.64
C LEU A 64 -14.06 -5.07 -1.19
N SER A 65 -13.22 -4.58 -0.27
CA SER A 65 -13.60 -4.33 1.12
C SER A 65 -14.80 -3.39 1.22
N ALA A 66 -14.76 -2.26 0.50
CA ALA A 66 -15.87 -1.31 0.47
C ALA A 66 -17.16 -1.93 -0.13
N ALA A 67 -17.04 -2.74 -1.18
CA ALA A 67 -18.19 -3.43 -1.79
C ALA A 67 -18.82 -4.46 -0.84
N LEU A 68 -18.02 -5.25 -0.13
CA LEU A 68 -18.51 -6.22 0.86
C LEU A 68 -19.23 -5.56 2.03
N LEU A 69 -18.71 -4.42 2.51
CA LEU A 69 -19.36 -3.62 3.55
C LEU A 69 -20.68 -3.01 3.08
N LYS A 70 -20.71 -2.45 1.86
CA LYS A 70 -21.91 -1.81 1.28
C LYS A 70 -23.03 -2.81 0.98
N THR A 71 -22.69 -4.03 0.55
CA THR A 71 -23.67 -5.05 0.15
C THR A 71 -24.28 -5.81 1.33
N GLY A 72 -23.75 -5.67 2.55
CA GLY A 72 -24.19 -6.49 3.68
C GLY A 72 -23.66 -7.93 3.64
N ALA A 73 -22.82 -8.26 2.64
CA ALA A 73 -22.29 -9.61 2.47
C ALA A 73 -21.46 -10.05 3.68
N LEU A 74 -20.74 -9.11 4.29
CA LEU A 74 -19.98 -9.35 5.51
C LEU A 74 -20.88 -9.77 6.68
N GLN A 75 -22.02 -9.08 6.86
CA GLN A 75 -22.99 -9.39 7.90
C GLN A 75 -23.66 -10.75 7.64
N SER A 76 -24.05 -11.04 6.40
CA SER A 76 -24.59 -12.34 6.01
C SER A 76 -23.62 -13.48 6.33
N LEU A 77 -22.35 -13.32 5.99
CA LEU A 77 -21.31 -14.30 6.30
C LEU A 77 -21.12 -14.46 7.82
N ALA A 78 -21.12 -13.37 8.57
CA ALA A 78 -21.01 -13.39 10.03
C ALA A 78 -22.17 -14.15 10.69
N PHE A 79 -23.43 -13.94 10.24
CA PHE A 79 -24.59 -14.67 10.74
C PHE A 79 -24.53 -16.17 10.43
N HIS A 80 -24.12 -16.55 9.20
CA HIS A 80 -23.94 -17.96 8.84
C HIS A 80 -22.87 -18.64 9.69
N LEU A 81 -21.72 -17.98 9.89
CA LEU A 81 -20.64 -18.51 10.73
C LEU A 81 -21.08 -18.65 12.19
N ALA A 82 -21.77 -17.64 12.74
CA ALA A 82 -22.29 -17.71 14.11
C ALA A 82 -23.27 -18.88 14.30
N GLY A 83 -24.11 -19.18 13.30
CA GLY A 83 -25.00 -20.33 13.30
C GLY A 83 -24.26 -21.67 13.33
N VAL A 84 -23.17 -21.79 12.56
CA VAL A 84 -22.33 -23.00 12.55
C VAL A 84 -21.66 -23.23 13.91
N PHE A 85 -21.12 -22.17 14.53
CA PHE A 85 -20.48 -22.27 15.83
C PHE A 85 -21.47 -22.60 16.96
N ARG A 86 -22.67 -22.01 16.97
CA ARG A 86 -23.73 -22.29 17.95
C ARG A 86 -24.18 -23.76 17.94
N ARG A 87 -24.12 -24.41 16.78
CA ARG A 87 -24.50 -25.82 16.62
C ARG A 87 -23.45 -26.78 17.19
N ASN A 88 -22.17 -26.40 17.16
CA ASN A 88 -21.07 -27.26 17.63
C ASN A 88 -20.75 -27.08 19.13
N TYR A 89 -20.90 -25.87 19.68
CA TYR A 89 -20.68 -25.60 21.10
C TYR A 89 -22.03 -25.40 21.80
N ARG A 90 -22.73 -26.50 22.10
CA ARG A 90 -23.84 -26.50 23.07
C ARG A 90 -23.27 -26.13 24.44
N LEU A 91 -23.42 -24.86 24.84
CA LEU A 91 -23.66 -24.49 26.23
C LEU A 91 -25.15 -24.70 26.51
#